data_AF-A0A815Z8D4-F1
#
_entry.id   AF-A0A815Z8D4-F1
#
_cell.length_a   1.000
_cell.length_b   1.000
_cell.length_c   1.000
_cell.angle_alpha   90.00
_cell.angle_beta   90.00
_cell.angle_gamma   90.00
#
_symmetry.space_group_name_H-M   'P 1'
#
loop_
_entity.id
_entity.type
_entity.pdbx_description
1 polymer ?
#
loop_
_entity_poly.entity_id
_entity_poly.type
_entity_poly.pdbx_seq_one_letter_code
_entity_poly.pdbx_strand_id
1 'polypeptide(L)'
;DESDIQLLTEQVTTMSAISFRKHQQQISKQFTLNEAQTRAFMVITNHINGGNHLKKGNEQDQLLMCVAGPGGTRKSQLIYAITEYFSITKRSHELRKLAPTPNAAAQIDGLTIQSFTSYRNLRKVSAAQRTTIENAGEISDI
;
A
#
# COMPACT_ATOMS: atom_id res chain seq x y z
N ASP A 1 -13.24 30.82 -18.73
CA ASP A 1 -12.87 31.84 -17.75
C ASP A 1 -12.18 31.16 -16.56
N GLU A 2 -11.38 31.85 -15.75
CA GLU A 2 -10.66 31.23 -14.61
C GLU A 2 -11.64 30.68 -13.55
N SER A 3 -12.80 31.33 -13.42
CA SER A 3 -13.93 30.91 -12.59
C SER A 3 -14.55 29.58 -13.03
N ASP A 4 -14.71 29.34 -14.33
CA ASP A 4 -15.25 28.08 -14.87
C ASP A 4 -14.32 26.90 -14.59
N ILE A 5 -13.01 27.11 -14.69
CA ILE A 5 -12.00 26.09 -14.40
C ILE A 5 -12.02 25.73 -12.91
N GLN A 6 -12.19 26.72 -12.04
CA GLN A 6 -12.30 26.51 -10.59
C GLN A 6 -13.59 25.73 -10.22
N LEU A 7 -14.71 26.04 -10.86
CA LEU A 7 -15.98 25.33 -10.65
C LEU A 7 -15.92 23.88 -11.15
N LEU A 8 -15.29 23.64 -12.31
CA LEU A 8 -15.08 22.31 -12.86
C LEU A 8 -14.15 21.45 -11.98
N THR A 9 -13.07 22.03 -11.44
CA THR A 9 -12.16 21.32 -10.54
C THR A 9 -12.82 20.96 -9.20
N GLU A 10 -13.68 21.83 -8.67
CA GLU A 10 -14.47 21.54 -7.46
C GLU A 10 -15.49 20.42 -7.70
N GLN A 11 -16.20 20.44 -8.84
CA GLN A 11 -17.14 19.38 -9.21
C GLN A 11 -16.45 18.02 -9.42
N VAL A 12 -15.30 17.98 -10.11
CA VAL A 12 -14.53 16.73 -10.30
C VAL A 12 -14.02 16.20 -8.96
N THR A 13 -13.54 17.08 -8.08
CA THR A 13 -13.05 16.71 -6.75
C THR A 13 -14.18 16.11 -5.89
N THR A 14 -15.34 16.76 -5.86
CA THR A 14 -16.51 16.28 -5.11
C THR A 14 -17.03 14.94 -5.64
N MET A 15 -17.08 14.75 -6.96
CA MET A 15 -17.43 13.46 -7.57
C MET A 15 -16.44 12.34 -7.21
N SER A 16 -15.13 12.64 -7.18
CA SER A 16 -14.12 11.67 -6.75
C SER A 16 -14.30 11.28 -5.27
N ALA A 17 -14.57 12.25 -4.39
CA ALA A 17 -14.78 12.04 -2.96
C ALA A 17 -16.04 11.19 -2.67
N ILE A 18 -17.13 11.42 -3.42
CA ILE A 18 -18.36 10.61 -3.35
C ILE A 18 -18.06 9.16 -3.74
N SER A 19 -17.30 8.96 -4.83
CA SER A 19 -16.90 7.62 -5.30
C SER A 19 -16.07 6.87 -4.25
N PHE A 20 -15.06 7.51 -3.66
CA PHE A 20 -14.24 6.89 -2.61
C PHE A 20 -15.04 6.50 -1.36
N ARG A 21 -15.96 7.37 -0.90
CA ARG A 21 -16.82 7.05 0.24
C ARG A 21 -17.73 5.86 -0.03
N LYS A 22 -18.28 5.76 -1.24
CA LYS A 22 -19.09 4.62 -1.65
C LYS A 22 -18.31 3.31 -1.58
N HIS A 23 -17.07 3.31 -2.10
CA HIS A 23 -16.16 2.17 -2.01
C HIS A 23 -15.82 1.79 -0.56
N GLN A 24 -15.54 2.79 0.29
CA GLN A 24 -15.25 2.56 1.72
C GLN A 24 -16.44 1.88 2.44
N GLN A 25 -17.65 2.36 2.23
CA GLN A 25 -18.86 1.81 2.85
C GLN A 25 -19.16 0.38 2.35
N GLN A 26 -19.00 0.15 1.04
CA GLN A 26 -19.20 -1.17 0.46
C GLN A 26 -18.23 -2.19 1.06
N ILE A 27 -16.94 -1.87 1.12
CA ILE A 27 -15.92 -2.77 1.66
C ILE A 27 -16.12 -3.02 3.15
N SER A 28 -16.38 -1.98 3.95
CA SER A 28 -16.62 -2.14 5.40
C SER A 28 -17.74 -3.15 5.67
N LYS A 29 -18.83 -3.10 4.89
CA LYS A 29 -19.94 -4.06 4.96
C LYS A 29 -19.56 -5.45 4.44
N GLN A 30 -18.95 -5.54 3.26
CA GLN A 30 -18.53 -6.80 2.65
C GLN A 30 -17.60 -7.60 3.56
N PHE A 31 -16.66 -6.91 4.20
CA PHE A 31 -15.72 -7.50 5.13
C PHE A 31 -16.21 -7.49 6.57
N THR A 32 -17.49 -7.22 6.84
CA THR A 32 -18.11 -7.28 8.18
C THR A 32 -17.23 -6.66 9.28
N LEU A 33 -16.63 -5.50 9.00
CA LEU A 33 -15.71 -4.84 9.92
C LEU A 33 -16.45 -4.36 11.16
N ASN A 34 -15.89 -4.62 12.35
CA ASN A 34 -16.42 -4.02 13.57
C ASN A 34 -16.14 -2.50 13.61
N GLU A 35 -16.64 -1.82 14.63
CA GLU A 35 -16.52 -0.37 14.75
C GLU A 35 -15.06 0.10 14.77
N ALA A 36 -14.19 -0.55 15.54
CA ALA A 36 -12.78 -0.18 15.64
C ALA A 36 -12.00 -0.44 14.34
N GLN A 37 -12.27 -1.57 13.68
CA GLN A 37 -11.70 -1.91 12.37
C GLN A 37 -12.19 -0.93 11.29
N THR A 38 -13.47 -0.57 11.32
CA THR A 38 -14.04 0.41 10.40
C THR A 38 -13.38 1.76 10.59
N ARG A 39 -13.19 2.23 11.83
CA ARG A 39 -12.45 3.48 12.09
C ARG A 39 -11.03 3.42 11.54
N ALA A 40 -10.29 2.34 11.81
CA ALA A 40 -8.93 2.17 11.29
C ALA A 40 -8.91 2.16 9.75
N PHE A 41 -9.83 1.44 9.13
CA PHE A 41 -9.99 1.37 7.69
C PHE A 41 -10.27 2.75 7.08
N MET A 42 -11.15 3.55 7.69
CA MET A 42 -11.46 4.90 7.21
C MET A 42 -10.25 5.84 7.31
N VAL A 43 -9.48 5.79 8.40
CA VAL A 43 -8.24 6.59 8.54
C VAL A 43 -7.25 6.27 7.42
N ILE A 44 -6.99 4.97 7.20
CA ILE A 44 -6.05 4.50 6.18
C ILE A 44 -6.51 4.92 4.77
N THR A 45 -7.77 4.68 4.43
CA THR A 45 -8.30 4.99 3.09
C THR A 45 -8.44 6.48 2.83
N ASN A 46 -8.75 7.29 3.84
CA ASN A 46 -8.72 8.75 3.71
C ASN A 46 -7.29 9.26 3.45
N HIS A 47 -6.28 8.71 4.14
CA HIS A 47 -4.88 9.03 3.90
C HIS A 47 -4.45 8.66 2.46
N ILE A 48 -4.80 7.46 1.99
CA ILE A 48 -4.55 7.01 0.61
C ILE A 48 -5.17 7.97 -0.43
N ASN A 49 -6.35 8.53 -0.13
CA ASN A 49 -7.03 9.47 -1.03
C ASN A 49 -6.48 10.90 -0.95
N GLY A 50 -5.42 11.15 -0.17
CA GLY A 50 -4.85 12.49 0.05
C GLY A 50 -5.66 13.37 1.02
N GLY A 51 -6.74 12.83 1.60
CA GLY A 51 -7.59 13.48 2.58
C GLY A 51 -6.97 13.43 3.97
N ASN A 52 -5.97 14.26 4.21
CA ASN A 52 -5.24 14.26 5.47
C ASN A 52 -5.73 15.38 6.39
N HIS A 53 -6.33 14.98 7.50
CA HIS A 53 -6.87 15.85 8.56
C HIS A 53 -5.81 16.20 9.62
N LEU A 54 -4.57 15.72 9.44
CA LEU A 54 -3.44 15.93 10.35
C LEU A 54 -2.54 17.11 9.94
N LYS A 55 -2.92 17.89 8.93
CA LYS A 55 -2.06 18.96 8.39
C LYS A 55 -1.92 20.17 9.32
N LYS A 56 -0.68 20.43 9.72
CA LYS A 56 -0.08 21.79 9.73
C LYS A 56 0.93 21.86 8.57
N GLY A 57 0.57 22.44 7.43
CA GLY A 57 1.51 22.74 6.32
C GLY A 57 1.27 22.00 4.99
N ASN A 58 2.20 22.18 4.04
CA ASN A 58 2.12 21.68 2.66
C ASN A 58 2.60 20.23 2.46
N GLU A 59 3.24 19.63 3.46
CA GLU A 59 3.74 18.25 3.38
C GLU A 59 2.69 17.26 3.90
N GLN A 60 2.56 16.12 3.22
CA GLN A 60 1.70 15.02 3.65
C GLN A 60 2.53 14.12 4.56
N ASP A 61 2.34 14.22 5.88
CA ASP A 61 3.04 13.34 6.81
C ASP A 61 2.66 11.87 6.57
N GLN A 62 3.66 10.99 6.64
CA GLN A 62 3.49 9.55 6.51
C GLN A 62 2.58 9.03 7.63
N LEU A 63 1.52 8.29 7.28
CA LEU A 63 0.67 7.63 8.27
C LEU A 63 1.41 6.43 8.89
N LEU A 64 1.78 6.58 10.17
CA LEU A 64 2.28 5.49 11.00
C LEU A 64 1.15 5.02 11.93
N MET A 65 0.67 3.81 11.71
CA MET A 65 -0.46 3.25 12.47
C MET A 65 -0.16 1.85 12.98
N CYS A 66 -0.39 1.62 14.27
CA CYS A 66 -0.40 0.30 14.89
C CYS A 66 -1.84 -0.07 15.26
N VAL A 67 -2.33 -1.18 14.70
CA VAL A 67 -3.66 -1.72 15.04
C VAL A 67 -3.47 -2.98 15.88
N ALA A 68 -3.57 -2.81 17.19
CA ALA A 68 -3.49 -3.91 18.16
C ALA A 68 -4.90 -4.42 18.53
N GLY A 69 -4.94 -5.63 19.07
CA GLY A 69 -6.17 -6.18 19.64
C GLY A 69 -5.99 -7.63 20.10
N PRO A 70 -6.90 -8.14 20.95
CA PRO A 70 -6.84 -9.50 21.48
C PRO A 70 -6.71 -10.57 20.38
N GLY A 71 -6.11 -11.73 20.70
CA GLY A 71 -6.11 -12.89 19.81
C GLY A 71 -7.53 -13.25 19.35
N GLY A 72 -7.69 -13.76 18.13
CA GLY A 72 -9.00 -14.17 17.62
C GLY A 72 -9.93 -13.06 17.11
N THR A 73 -9.57 -11.77 17.24
CA THR A 73 -10.39 -10.63 16.76
C THR A 73 -10.38 -10.38 15.26
N ARG A 74 -10.04 -11.42 14.46
CA ARG A 74 -9.98 -11.38 12.99
C ARG A 74 -9.24 -10.16 12.43
N LYS A 75 -8.14 -9.73 13.06
CA LYS A 75 -7.34 -8.57 12.61
C LYS A 75 -6.93 -8.65 11.14
N SER A 76 -6.67 -9.85 10.61
CA SER A 76 -6.39 -10.09 9.19
C SER A 76 -7.53 -9.63 8.26
N GLN A 77 -8.77 -9.59 8.75
CA GLN A 77 -9.93 -9.10 8.00
C GLN A 77 -9.83 -7.61 7.65
N LEU A 78 -9.21 -6.80 8.51
CA LEU A 78 -8.87 -5.43 8.20
C LEU A 78 -7.83 -5.36 7.06
N ILE A 79 -6.83 -6.25 7.06
CA ILE A 79 -5.82 -6.33 5.99
C ILE A 79 -6.49 -6.71 4.65
N TYR A 80 -7.45 -7.63 4.65
CA TYR A 80 -8.19 -7.99 3.45
C TYR A 80 -9.05 -6.83 2.92
N ALA A 81 -9.74 -6.11 3.80
CA ALA A 81 -10.50 -4.92 3.42
C ALA A 81 -9.61 -3.82 2.80
N ILE A 82 -8.44 -3.58 3.39
CA ILE A 82 -7.44 -2.65 2.83
C ILE A 82 -6.97 -3.14 1.46
N THR A 83 -6.66 -4.43 1.32
CA THR A 83 -6.22 -5.02 0.04
C THR A 83 -7.28 -4.83 -1.05
N GLU A 84 -8.54 -5.08 -0.74
CA GLU A 84 -9.64 -4.87 -1.67
C GLU A 84 -9.75 -3.39 -2.07
N TYR A 85 -9.60 -2.47 -1.11
CA TYR A 85 -9.65 -1.03 -1.40
C TYR A 85 -8.57 -0.62 -2.41
N PHE A 86 -7.33 -1.08 -2.24
CA PHE A 86 -6.26 -0.85 -3.20
C PHE A 86 -6.55 -1.48 -4.58
N SER A 87 -7.22 -2.64 -4.61
CA SER A 87 -7.64 -3.30 -5.84
C SER A 87 -8.65 -2.48 -6.63
N ILE A 88 -9.77 -2.11 -6.00
CA ILE A 88 -10.86 -1.39 -6.68
C ILE A 88 -10.49 0.04 -7.06
N THR A 89 -9.52 0.65 -6.34
CA THR A 89 -8.97 1.96 -6.69
C THR A 89 -7.82 1.89 -7.71
N LYS A 90 -7.51 0.69 -8.23
CA LYS A 90 -6.43 0.43 -9.21
C LYS A 90 -5.02 0.79 -8.71
N ARG A 91 -4.81 0.69 -7.40
CA ARG A 91 -3.55 1.03 -6.71
C ARG A 91 -2.86 -0.19 -6.07
N SER A 92 -3.22 -1.41 -6.45
CA SER A 92 -2.62 -2.65 -5.89
C SER A 92 -1.08 -2.65 -5.90
N HIS A 93 -0.46 -1.98 -6.87
CA HIS A 93 0.99 -1.87 -7.01
C HIS A 93 1.65 -1.01 -5.92
N GLU A 94 0.89 -0.16 -5.23
CA GLU A 94 1.35 0.69 -4.12
C GLU A 94 1.33 -0.05 -2.77
N LEU A 95 0.60 -1.17 -2.68
CA LEU A 95 0.44 -1.93 -1.44
C LEU A 95 1.48 -3.06 -1.34
N ARG A 96 2.27 -3.04 -0.26
CA ARG A 96 3.14 -4.15 0.12
C ARG A 96 2.72 -4.73 1.48
N LYS A 97 2.47 -6.04 1.51
CA LYS A 97 2.04 -6.77 2.72
C LYS A 97 3.19 -7.64 3.23
N LEU A 98 3.50 -7.50 4.51
CA LEU A 98 4.59 -8.23 5.18
C LEU A 98 4.08 -8.87 6.46
N ALA A 99 4.63 -10.04 6.80
CA ALA A 99 4.37 -10.70 8.07
C ALA A 99 5.65 -11.32 8.68
N PRO A 100 5.68 -11.59 10.01
CA PRO A 100 6.87 -12.16 10.65
C PRO A 100 7.14 -13.63 10.29
N THR A 101 6.10 -14.43 10.04
CA THR A 101 6.22 -15.87 9.76
C THR A 101 5.69 -16.23 8.37
N PRO A 102 6.18 -17.32 7.74
CA PRO A 102 5.71 -17.76 6.43
C PRO A 102 4.19 -18.00 6.38
N ASN A 103 3.63 -18.65 7.41
CA ASN A 103 2.19 -18.92 7.46
C ASN A 103 1.36 -17.63 7.55
N ALA A 104 1.79 -16.66 8.35
CA ALA A 104 1.11 -15.37 8.44
C ALA A 104 1.25 -14.56 7.15
N ALA A 105 2.38 -14.66 6.45
CA ALA A 105 2.60 -14.02 5.16
C ALA A 105 1.68 -14.62 4.09
N ALA A 106 1.61 -15.95 4.01
CA ALA A 106 0.70 -16.66 3.11
C ALA A 106 -0.76 -16.30 3.40
N GLN A 107 -1.15 -16.20 4.67
CA GLN A 107 -2.51 -15.82 5.06
C GLN A 107 -2.96 -14.46 4.51
N ILE A 108 -2.03 -13.52 4.32
CA ILE A 108 -2.34 -12.18 3.82
C ILE A 108 -1.90 -11.97 2.36
N ASP A 109 -1.56 -13.03 1.63
CA ASP A 109 -0.94 -12.97 0.29
C ASP A 109 0.23 -11.97 0.24
N GLY A 110 1.13 -12.10 1.23
CA GLY A 110 2.27 -11.22 1.43
C GLY A 110 3.60 -11.97 1.45
N LEU A 111 4.66 -11.24 1.81
CA LEU A 111 6.00 -11.80 2.00
C LEU A 111 6.36 -11.85 3.47
N THR A 112 7.33 -12.69 3.83
CA THR A 112 7.96 -12.54 5.14
C THR A 112 8.81 -11.27 5.16
N ILE A 113 8.92 -10.64 6.33
CA ILE A 113 9.81 -9.48 6.53
C ILE A 113 11.23 -9.85 6.09
N GLN A 114 11.73 -11.01 6.52
CA GLN A 114 13.06 -11.50 6.18
C GLN A 114 13.25 -11.68 4.66
N SER A 115 12.33 -12.35 3.97
CA SER A 115 12.44 -12.51 2.52
C SER A 115 12.47 -11.14 1.84
N PHE A 116 11.58 -10.23 2.23
CA PHE A 116 11.53 -8.90 1.66
C PHE A 116 12.84 -8.09 1.84
N THR A 117 13.45 -8.17 3.02
CA THR A 117 14.72 -7.48 3.31
C THR A 117 15.92 -8.14 2.63
N SER A 118 15.97 -9.47 2.59
CA SER A 118 17.09 -10.23 2.03
C SER A 118 17.18 -10.13 0.51
N TYR A 119 16.03 -10.06 -0.20
CA TYR A 119 16.01 -9.90 -1.66
C TYR A 119 16.66 -8.58 -2.14
N ARG A 120 16.73 -7.54 -1.29
CA ARG A 120 17.41 -6.27 -1.64
C ARG A 120 18.94 -6.41 -1.70
N ASN A 121 19.52 -7.42 -1.05
CA ASN A 121 20.97 -7.64 -1.04
C ASN A 121 21.50 -8.38 -2.29
N LEU A 122 20.63 -9.09 -3.04
CA LEU A 122 21.06 -9.82 -4.24
C LEU A 122 21.22 -8.95 -5.49
N ARG A 123 20.63 -7.74 -5.51
CA ARG A 123 20.80 -6.78 -6.62
C ARG A 123 22.18 -6.12 -6.67
N LYS A 124 22.97 -6.17 -5.59
CA LYS A 124 24.35 -5.66 -5.60
C LYS A 124 25.37 -6.65 -6.17
N VAL A 125 25.04 -7.94 -6.21
CA VAL A 125 26.00 -8.99 -6.64
C VAL A 125 25.98 -9.20 -8.16
N SER A 126 24.85 -8.96 -8.84
CA SER A 126 24.79 -9.17 -10.30
C SER A 126 25.49 -8.08 -11.13
N ALA A 127 25.77 -6.90 -10.56
CA ALA A 127 26.55 -5.86 -11.22
C ALA A 127 28.06 -6.15 -11.17
N ALA A 128 28.54 -6.88 -10.15
CA ALA A 128 29.95 -7.24 -10.01
C ALA A 128 30.37 -8.44 -10.87
N GLN A 129 29.42 -9.31 -11.25
CA GLN A 129 29.72 -10.49 -12.09
C GLN A 129 29.78 -10.21 -13.59
N ARG A 130 29.25 -9.08 -14.09
CA ARG A 130 29.38 -8.71 -15.52
C ARG A 130 30.81 -8.31 -15.88
N THR A 131 31.51 -7.62 -14.99
CA THR A 131 32.89 -7.14 -15.22
C THR A 131 33.96 -8.24 -15.17
N THR A 132 33.64 -9.43 -14.63
CA THR A 132 34.59 -10.56 -14.62
C THR A 132 34.50 -11.40 -15.89
N ILE A 133 33.35 -11.42 -16.57
CA ILE A 133 33.15 -12.20 -17.80
C ILE A 133 33.70 -11.47 -19.03
N GLU A 134 33.66 -10.12 -19.07
CA GLU A 134 34.24 -9.34 -20.17
C GLU A 134 35.79 -9.41 -20.20
N ASN A 135 36.46 -9.43 -19.04
CA ASN A 135 37.93 -9.54 -18.98
C ASN A 135 38.48 -10.97 -19.22
N ALA A 136 37.63 -11.99 -19.22
CA ALA A 136 38.05 -13.37 -19.51
C ALA A 136 37.99 -13.73 -21.01
N GLY A 137 37.38 -12.88 -21.83
CA GLY A 137 37.23 -13.08 -23.28
C GLY A 137 38.39 -12.53 -24.13
N GLU A 138 39.31 -11.75 -23.56
CA GLU A 138 40.44 -11.15 -24.31
C GLU A 138 41.76 -11.92 -24.23
N ILE A 139 41.85 -13.02 -23.47
CA ILE A 139 43.12 -13.76 -23.24
C ILE A 139 43.21 -15.06 -24.08
N SER A 140 42.28 -15.34 -24.99
CA SER A 140 42.35 -16.53 -25.85
C SER A 140 42.99 -16.35 -27.23
N ASP A 141 43.41 -15.13 -27.60
CA ASP A 141 44.00 -14.84 -28.93
C ASP A 141 45.44 -14.28 -28.85
N ILE A 142 46.34 -14.96 -28.13
CA ILE A 142 47.80 -14.84 -28.31
C ILE A 142 48.43 -16.24 -28.32
#